data_AF-I4H126-F1
#
_entry.id   AF-I4H126-F1
#
_cell.length_a   1.000
_cell.length_b   1.000
_cell.length_c   1.000
_cell.angle_alpha   90.00
_cell.angle_beta   90.00
_cell.angle_gamma   90.00
#
_symmetry.space_group_name_H-M   'P 1'
#
loop_
_entity.id
_entity.type
_entity.pdbx_description
1 polymer ?
#
loop_
_entity_poly.entity_id
_entity_poly.type
_entity_poly.pdbx_seq_one_letter_code
_entity_poly.pdbx_strand_id
1 'polypeptide(L)' 'MLTQLMVKPSSWIEKGIKLSPVRENYLFKFTEELQCRLEELRELEKNSQLNSQETAELAGILELNEIFTLLNARIVAESK' A
#
# COMPACT_ATOMS: atom_id res chain seq x y z
N MET A 1 -9.02 -23.99 9.90
CA MET A 1 -7.92 -23.31 9.17
C MET A 1 -8.52 -22.07 8.52
N LEU A 2 -8.19 -20.88 9.02
CA LEU A 2 -8.62 -19.63 8.39
C LEU A 2 -7.66 -19.38 7.23
N THR A 3 -8.07 -19.75 6.02
CA THR A 3 -7.44 -19.26 4.79
C THR A 3 -7.70 -17.76 4.75
N GLN A 4 -6.87 -16.98 5.43
CA GLN A 4 -6.77 -15.55 5.16
C GLN A 4 -6.48 -15.46 3.66
N LEU A 5 -7.43 -14.86 2.92
CA LEU A 5 -7.28 -14.49 1.52
C LEU A 5 -6.20 -13.41 1.45
N MET A 6 -4.96 -13.73 1.80
CA MET A 6 -3.89 -12.76 1.92
C MET A 6 -3.55 -12.30 0.50
N VAL A 7 -4.08 -11.15 0.11
CA VAL A 7 -3.74 -10.52 -1.17
C VAL A 7 -2.28 -10.18 -1.06
N LYS A 8 -1.45 -10.87 -1.85
CA LYS A 8 0.00 -10.66 -1.77
C LYS A 8 0.28 -9.17 -2.02
N PRO A 9 1.02 -8.49 -1.15
CA PRO A 9 1.40 -7.09 -1.36
C PRO A 9 2.10 -6.90 -2.71
N SER A 10 2.81 -7.93 -3.20
CA SER A 10 3.40 -7.98 -4.54
C SER A 10 2.41 -7.81 -5.70
N SER A 11 1.15 -8.21 -5.54
CA SER A 11 0.12 -8.03 -6.58
C SER A 11 -0.23 -6.56 -6.80
N TRP A 12 -0.10 -5.75 -5.75
CA TRP A 12 -0.26 -4.31 -5.82
C TRP A 12 1.01 -3.62 -6.30
N ILE A 13 2.15 -4.30 -6.30
CA ILE A 13 3.40 -3.73 -6.81
C ILE A 13 3.31 -3.44 -8.31
N GLU A 14 2.69 -4.36 -9.06
CA GLU A 14 2.63 -4.29 -10.51
C GLU A 14 1.65 -3.22 -11.03
N LYS A 15 0.57 -2.95 -10.30
CA LYS A 15 -0.50 -2.01 -10.70
C LYS A 15 -0.62 -0.74 -9.85
N GLY A 16 -0.25 -0.83 -8.57
CA GLY A 16 -0.57 0.17 -7.55
C GLY A 16 0.57 1.12 -7.21
N ILE A 17 1.74 0.99 -7.85
CA ILE A 17 2.93 1.76 -7.50
C ILE A 17 3.41 2.57 -8.68
N LYS A 18 3.76 3.82 -8.40
CA LYS A 18 4.56 4.67 -9.26
C LYS A 18 5.86 5.06 -8.56
N LEU A 19 6.97 4.97 -9.30
CA LEU A 19 8.22 5.61 -8.90
C LEU A 19 8.08 7.09 -9.23
N SER A 20 8.08 7.94 -8.20
CA SER A 20 8.11 9.38 -8.39
C SER A 20 9.52 9.90 -8.13
N PRO A 21 10.14 10.59 -9.11
CA PRO A 21 11.41 11.28 -8.87
C PRO A 21 11.15 12.43 -7.90
N VAL A 22 11.75 12.36 -6.72
CA VAL A 22 11.71 13.40 -5.71
C VAL A 22 13.16 13.82 -5.43
N ARG A 23 13.51 15.02 -5.90
CA ARG A 23 14.88 15.56 -5.86
C ARG A 23 15.84 14.69 -6.68
N GLU A 24 16.75 13.96 -6.02
CA GLU A 24 17.77 13.11 -6.64
C GLU A 24 17.45 11.61 -6.48
N ASN A 25 16.29 11.29 -5.91
CA ASN A 25 15.91 9.93 -5.54
C ASN A 25 14.58 9.53 -6.18
N TYR A 26 14.47 8.24 -6.49
CA TYR A 26 13.19 7.65 -6.89
C TYR A 26 12.50 7.10 -5.64
N LEU A 27 11.42 7.75 -5.23
CA LEU A 27 10.60 7.30 -4.10
C LEU A 27 9.43 6.49 -4.60
N PHE A 28 9.12 5.43 -3.84
CA PHE A 28 7.94 4.61 -4.06
C PHE A 28 6.73 5.38 -3.59
N LYS A 29 5.78 5.60 -4.48
CA LYS A 29 4.50 6.24 -4.17
C LYS A 29 3.38 5.38 -4.71
N PHE A 30 2.26 5.37 -3.99
CA PHE A 30 1.05 4.75 -4.51
C PHE A 30 0.52 5.53 -5.72
N THR A 31 -0.06 4.79 -6.66
CA THR A 31 -0.88 5.38 -7.73
C THR A 31 -2.13 5.99 -7.13
N GLU A 32 -2.72 6.96 -7.83
CA GLU A 32 -3.98 7.56 -7.38
C GLU A 32 -5.09 6.52 -7.25
N GLU A 33 -5.08 5.52 -8.14
CA GLU A 33 -6.00 4.39 -8.09
C GLU A 33 -5.87 3.58 -6.80
N LEU A 34 -4.64 3.24 -6.38
CA LEU A 34 -4.42 2.53 -5.11
C LEU A 34 -4.70 3.39 -3.89
N GLN A 35 -4.40 4.70 -3.95
CA GLN A 35 -4.72 5.63 -2.87
C GLN A 35 -6.23 5.76 -2.67
N CYS A 36 -7.00 5.95 -3.75
CA CYS A 36 -8.45 5.94 -3.70
C CYS A 36 -8.97 4.63 -3.13
N ARG A 37 -8.45 3.49 -3.60
CA ARG A 37 -8.88 2.18 -3.13
C ARG A 37 -8.62 1.99 -1.63
N LEU A 38 -7.43 2.38 -1.15
CA LEU A 38 -7.10 2.35 0.27
C LEU A 38 -8.08 3.23 1.08
N GLU A 39 -8.37 4.42 0.59
CA GLU A 39 -9.29 5.36 1.26
C GLU A 39 -10.72 4.79 1.31
N GLU A 40 -11.22 4.23 0.22
CA GLU A 40 -12.52 3.53 0.18
C GLU A 40 -12.57 2.38 1.20
N LEU A 41 -11.53 1.53 1.24
CA LEU A 41 -11.44 0.43 2.19
C LEU A 41 -11.40 0.91 3.64
N ARG A 42 -10.72 2.04 3.90
CA ARG A 42 -10.67 2.68 5.22
C ARG A 42 -12.02 3.29 5.61
N GLU A 43 -12.75 3.87 4.67
CA GLU A 43 -14.11 4.34 4.92
C GLU A 43 -15.04 3.16 5.22
N LEU A 44 -14.95 2.07 4.46
CA LEU A 44 -15.69 0.84 4.75
C LEU A 44 -15.30 0.23 6.10
N GLU A 45 -14.01 0.26 6.46
CA GLU A 45 -13.49 -0.18 7.77
C GLU A 45 -14.17 0.60 8.90
N LYS A 46 -14.18 1.92 8.77
CA LYS A 46 -14.78 2.83 9.74
C LYS A 46 -16.28 2.61 9.89
N ASN A 47 -16.96 2.27 8.80
CA ASN A 47 -18.38 1.91 8.80
C ASN A 47 -18.63 0.45 9.20
N SER A 48 -17.60 -0.33 9.55
CA SER A 48 -17.69 -1.77 9.82
C SER A 48 -18.35 -2.58 8.69
N GLN A 49 -18.21 -2.10 7.45
CA GLN A 49 -18.77 -2.68 6.22
C GLN A 49 -17.72 -3.46 5.41
N LEU A 50 -16.51 -3.66 5.95
CA LEU A 50 -15.50 -4.47 5.29
C LEU A 50 -15.92 -5.94 5.21
N ASN A 51 -15.95 -6.44 4.00
CA ASN A 51 -16.05 -7.88 3.76
C ASN A 51 -14.69 -8.55 4.01
N SER A 52 -14.69 -9.86 4.24
CA SER A 52 -13.44 -10.60 4.48
C SER A 52 -12.40 -10.47 3.36
N GLN A 53 -12.85 -10.24 2.12
CA GLN A 53 -11.99 -9.98 0.98
C GLN A 53 -11.38 -8.57 1.02
N GLU A 54 -12.20 -7.56 1.33
CA GLU A 54 -11.79 -6.17 1.46
C GLU A 54 -10.83 -5.99 2.67
N THR A 55 -11.08 -6.68 3.78
CA THR A 55 -10.15 -6.68 4.93
C THR A 55 -8.79 -7.25 4.55
N ALA A 56 -8.78 -8.31 3.77
CA ALA A 56 -7.56 -8.93 3.26
C ALA A 56 -6.81 -8.00 2.29
N GLU A 57 -7.55 -7.30 1.44
CA GLU A 57 -7.04 -6.28 0.53
C GLU A 57 -6.42 -5.11 1.29
N LEU A 58 -7.14 -4.56 2.28
CA LEU A 58 -6.67 -3.51 3.17
C LEU A 58 -5.40 -3.91 3.90
N ALA A 59 -5.36 -5.12 4.47
CA ALA A 59 -4.16 -5.65 5.14
C ALA A 59 -2.96 -5.72 4.18
N GLY A 60 -3.15 -6.22 2.96
CA GLY A 60 -2.09 -6.28 1.95
C GLY A 60 -1.58 -4.89 1.52
N ILE A 61 -2.47 -3.90 1.38
CA ILE A 61 -2.08 -2.52 1.03
C ILE A 61 -1.37 -1.84 2.21
N LEU A 62 -1.80 -2.08 3.45
CA LEU A 62 -1.16 -1.54 4.65
C LEU A 62 0.26 -2.07 4.84
N GLU A 63 0.46 -3.39 4.70
CA GLU A 63 1.81 -3.99 4.74
C GLU A 63 2.71 -3.37 3.66
N LEU A 64 2.17 -3.18 2.46
CA LEU A 64 2.90 -2.55 1.37
C LEU A 64 3.29 -1.09 1.69
N ASN A 65 2.39 -0.34 2.34
CA ASN A 65 2.65 1.03 2.77
C ASN A 65 3.78 1.13 3.79
N GLU A 66 3.83 0.20 4.76
CA GLU A 66 4.92 0.13 5.73
C GLU A 66 6.25 -0.18 5.05
N ILE A 67 6.28 -1.14 4.12
CA ILE A 67 7.47 -1.46 3.34
C ILE A 67 7.98 -0.22 2.59
N PHE A 68 7.10 0.53 1.92
CA PHE A 68 7.52 1.76 1.21
C PHE A 68 7.92 2.88 2.12
N THR A 69 7.25 3.04 3.27
CA THR A 69 7.66 4.05 4.24
C THR A 69 9.08 3.78 4.71
N LEU A 70 9.41 2.53 5.01
CA LEU A 70 10.76 2.11 5.39
C LEU A 70 11.76 2.29 4.23
N LEU A 71 11.40 1.86 3.03
CA LEU A 71 12.27 1.99 1.85
C LEU A 71 12.55 3.46 1.54
N ASN A 72 11.51 4.31 1.49
CA ASN A 72 11.63 5.74 1.25
C ASN A 72 12.44 6.41 2.36
N ALA A 73 12.24 6.05 3.63
CA ALA A 73 13.02 6.57 4.73
C ALA A 73 14.52 6.23 4.57
N ARG A 74 14.84 4.99 4.16
CA ARG A 74 16.21 4.55 3.90
C ARG A 74 16.83 5.29 2.71
N ILE A 75 16.10 5.40 1.61
CA ILE A 75 16.51 6.12 0.39
C ILE A 75 16.80 7.60 0.71
N VAL A 76 15.94 8.25 1.49
CA VAL A 76 16.14 9.65 1.91
C VAL A 76 17.31 9.77 2.90
N ALA A 77 17.50 8.79 3.78
CA ALA A 77 18.62 8.77 4.71
C ALA A 77 19.98 8.53 4.02
N GLU A 78 20.02 7.72 2.96
CA GLU A 78 21.23 7.44 2.18
C GLU A 78 21.59 8.59 1.21
N SER A 79 20.63 9.42 0.81
CA SER A 79 20.88 10.60 -0.04
C SER A 79 21.22 11.89 0.70
N LYS A 80 21.64 11.79 1.97
CA LYS A 80 22.03 12.94 2.80
C LYS A 80 23.52 12.99 3.07
#